data_AF-A0A2N6NAG3-F1
#
_entry.id   AF-A0A2N6NAG3-F1
#
_cell.length_a   1.000
_cell.length_b   1.000
_cell.length_c   1.000
_cell.angle_alpha   90.00
_cell.angle_beta   90.00
_cell.angle_gamma   90.00
#
_symmetry.space_group_name_H-M   'P 1'
#
loop_
_entity.id
_entity.type
_entity.pdbx_description
1 polymer ?
#
loop_
_entity_poly.entity_id
_entity_poly.type
_entity_poly.pdbx_seq_one_letter_code
_entity_poly.pdbx_strand_id
1 'polypeptide(L)'
;MTDRAGALPAKPKLPNLLTENLNLAFLNRLPQRYHSRRRPRTKSNARDQGVEDITSLYTSFSVWDGLRDLQKHEFKKTDLQYIFLLFLTLFSLYIAPSAPALKFFALVASAWLLLMPATRQILLPSSMIWIWLLYFFCSRFIDYKYRPHIWVRVLPALENVLYGANLSNILSAHKHPVLDILAWLPYGIIHFGAPAICSLILFIFAAPGTVNVFARTFGWMSICGVTIQLMFPCTPPWYENENGLSPAAYGMHGSPAGLARVDAIFGIDLYTTNFTNAPLPFGAFPSLHAANAVLEALFMSHAFPQFRNFFIVYAGWVWWATMYLSHHYAVDLVGGGLIAAAFFYTARARWLPQRQADKLTRWEYDYVEIGNRHTITDEEYGQYFGLNIIDNRRSSQSDDWTLGSSSSCSSSSGTLSPVTSEETIPGLLDLDTEHDGQWDRNSQRRDVELSDVVVR
;
A
#
# COMPACT_ATOMS: atom_id res chain seq x y z
N MET A 1 82.52 -2.29 -9.81
CA MET A 1 81.89 -0.95 -9.87
C MET A 1 80.82 -0.98 -10.95
N THR A 2 79.57 -0.80 -10.54
CA THR A 2 78.43 -0.18 -11.26
C THR A 2 78.51 -0.04 -12.79
N ASP A 3 77.51 -0.55 -13.54
CA ASP A 3 76.34 0.27 -13.92
C ASP A 3 75.32 -0.44 -14.85
N ARG A 4 74.03 -0.21 -14.51
CA ARG A 4 72.83 0.03 -15.35
C ARG A 4 72.42 -0.93 -16.48
N ALA A 5 71.30 -1.62 -16.23
CA ALA A 5 70.20 -1.84 -17.18
C ALA A 5 68.91 -1.39 -16.44
N GLY A 6 68.09 -0.45 -16.89
CA GLY A 6 67.34 -0.43 -18.15
C GLY A 6 65.85 -0.66 -17.83
N ALA A 7 65.15 0.37 -17.31
CA ALA A 7 63.72 0.30 -16.98
C ALA A 7 62.90 1.24 -17.87
N LEU A 8 61.93 0.66 -18.59
CA LEU A 8 60.90 1.33 -19.39
C LEU A 8 59.66 1.68 -18.53
N PRO A 9 58.81 2.64 -18.95
CA PRO A 9 57.98 3.44 -18.05
C PRO A 9 56.66 2.78 -17.62
N ALA A 10 56.27 3.04 -16.36
CA ALA A 10 54.99 2.64 -15.79
C ALA A 10 53.82 3.51 -16.29
N LYS A 11 52.68 2.87 -16.58
CA LYS A 11 51.40 3.51 -16.95
C LYS A 11 50.86 4.38 -15.81
N PRO A 12 50.22 5.54 -16.09
CA PRO A 12 49.59 6.36 -15.06
C PRO A 12 48.31 5.69 -14.54
N LYS A 13 48.19 5.57 -13.21
CA LYS A 13 46.95 5.19 -12.52
C LYS A 13 46.05 6.43 -12.39
N LEU A 14 44.83 6.36 -12.91
CA LEU A 14 43.76 7.33 -12.63
C LEU A 14 43.23 7.14 -11.20
N PRO A 15 42.95 8.21 -10.43
CA PRO A 15 42.38 8.11 -9.09
C PRO A 15 40.87 7.78 -9.13
N ASN A 16 40.46 6.78 -8.36
CA ASN A 16 39.06 6.40 -8.13
C ASN A 16 38.37 7.47 -7.27
N LEU A 17 37.59 8.36 -7.91
CA LEU A 17 36.80 9.41 -7.24
C LEU A 17 35.44 8.92 -6.69
N LEU A 18 35.13 7.62 -6.77
CA LEU A 18 33.80 7.09 -6.49
C LEU A 18 33.62 6.47 -5.09
N THR A 19 34.68 6.24 -4.33
CA THR A 19 34.58 5.47 -3.08
C THR A 19 34.68 6.29 -1.79
N GLU A 20 35.24 7.51 -1.83
CA GLU A 20 35.43 8.29 -0.58
C GLU A 20 34.25 9.19 -0.23
N ASN A 21 33.52 9.71 -1.23
CA ASN A 21 32.46 10.71 -0.98
C ASN A 21 31.07 10.12 -0.69
N LEU A 22 30.83 8.83 -0.97
CA LEU A 22 29.51 8.21 -0.77
C LEU A 22 29.27 7.74 0.67
N ASN A 23 30.32 7.47 1.45
CA ASN A 23 30.16 7.01 2.84
C ASN A 23 29.89 8.13 3.83
N LEU A 24 30.47 9.33 3.65
CA LEU A 24 30.26 10.44 4.59
C LEU A 24 28.88 11.08 4.48
N ALA A 25 28.34 11.21 3.27
CA ALA A 25 27.01 11.81 3.05
C ALA A 25 25.87 10.91 3.57
N PHE A 26 26.08 9.59 3.60
CA PHE A 26 25.14 8.62 4.16
C PHE A 26 25.12 8.68 5.70
N LEU A 27 26.29 8.81 6.33
CA LEU A 27 26.42 8.87 7.79
C LEU A 27 25.93 10.20 8.39
N ASN A 28 26.07 11.31 7.66
CA ASN A 28 25.65 12.64 8.12
C ASN A 28 24.13 12.91 8.01
N ARG A 29 23.34 12.00 7.43
CA ARG A 29 21.87 12.09 7.38
C ARG A 29 21.16 11.41 8.57
N LEU A 30 21.91 10.74 9.44
CA LEU A 30 21.41 10.31 10.72
C LEU A 30 21.32 11.53 11.64
N PRO A 31 20.25 11.70 12.46
CA PRO A 31 20.17 12.79 13.41
C PRO A 31 21.43 12.81 14.26
N GLN A 32 22.08 13.98 14.37
CA GLN A 32 23.20 14.17 15.29
C GLN A 32 22.75 13.71 16.67
N ARG A 33 23.36 12.62 17.13
CA ARG A 33 23.16 12.08 18.47
C ARG A 33 23.57 13.18 19.45
N TYR A 34 22.60 13.87 20.04
CA TYR A 34 22.84 14.44 21.35
C TYR A 34 23.29 13.27 22.23
N HIS A 35 24.46 13.43 22.85
CA HIS A 35 25.03 12.48 23.79
C HIS A 35 24.11 12.34 25.02
N SER A 36 23.01 11.62 24.88
CA SER A 36 22.42 10.94 26.01
C SER A 36 23.37 9.80 26.33
N ARG A 37 24.16 9.97 27.38
CA ARG A 37 24.93 8.90 28.01
C ARG A 37 24.06 7.64 27.97
N ARG A 38 24.51 6.60 27.26
CA ARG A 38 24.02 5.23 27.46
C ARG A 38 24.10 4.98 28.96
N ARG A 39 22.98 5.10 29.67
CA ARG A 39 22.87 4.49 30.98
C ARG A 39 23.01 2.99 30.70
N PRO A 40 24.07 2.32 31.18
CA PRO A 40 24.06 0.87 31.16
C PRO A 40 22.76 0.46 31.84
N ARG A 41 22.01 -0.43 31.19
CA ARG A 41 20.80 -1.03 31.74
C ARG A 41 21.19 -1.63 33.09
N THR A 42 21.02 -0.87 34.17
CA THR A 42 21.03 -1.42 35.51
C THR A 42 19.96 -2.48 35.45
N LYS A 43 20.37 -3.73 35.61
CA LYS A 43 19.48 -4.80 36.06
C LYS A 43 19.01 -4.37 37.45
N SER A 44 18.13 -3.37 37.51
CA SER A 44 17.31 -3.16 38.69
C SER A 44 16.44 -4.39 38.74
N ASN A 45 16.77 -5.28 39.67
CA ASN A 45 15.97 -6.46 40.05
C ASN A 45 14.58 -6.08 40.62
N ALA A 46 14.08 -4.90 40.29
CA ALA A 46 12.72 -4.44 40.50
C ALA A 46 12.08 -4.26 39.12
N ARG A 47 12.00 -5.36 38.35
CA ARG A 47 10.90 -5.48 37.39
C ARG A 47 9.69 -5.76 38.24
N ASP A 48 8.69 -4.89 38.18
CA ASP A 48 7.32 -5.25 38.56
C ASP A 48 7.04 -6.64 37.96
N GLN A 49 6.85 -7.64 38.81
CA GLN A 49 6.78 -9.06 38.43
C GLN A 49 5.52 -9.42 37.63
N GLY A 50 4.83 -8.43 37.04
CA GLY A 50 3.54 -8.62 36.38
C GLY A 50 3.35 -7.90 35.03
N VAL A 51 4.27 -7.05 34.57
CA VAL A 51 4.13 -6.40 33.26
C VAL A 51 4.98 -7.15 32.23
N GLU A 52 4.32 -7.91 31.35
CA GLU A 52 4.99 -8.60 30.24
C GLU A 52 5.75 -7.58 29.38
N ASP A 53 7.00 -7.92 29.06
CA ASP A 53 7.84 -7.13 28.16
C ASP A 53 7.21 -7.17 26.76
N ILE A 54 6.79 -6.02 26.24
CA ILE A 54 6.10 -5.89 24.94
C ILE A 54 6.89 -6.45 23.76
N THR A 55 8.19 -6.62 23.95
CA THR A 55 9.08 -7.12 22.93
C THR A 55 9.23 -8.64 22.98
N SER A 56 8.92 -9.26 24.12
CA SER A 56 9.14 -10.68 24.38
C SER A 56 8.45 -11.60 23.37
N LEU A 57 9.08 -12.74 23.12
CA LEU A 57 8.57 -13.77 22.21
C LEU A 57 8.24 -15.03 23.00
N TYR A 58 7.16 -15.69 22.62
CA TYR A 58 6.79 -16.96 23.21
C TYR A 58 7.71 -18.06 22.67
N THR A 59 8.22 -18.91 23.55
CA THR A 59 9.16 -20.00 23.19
C THR A 59 8.61 -21.40 23.47
N SER A 60 7.43 -21.52 24.07
CA SER A 60 6.81 -22.82 24.35
C SER A 60 6.31 -23.49 23.07
N PHE A 61 6.69 -24.76 22.90
CA PHE A 61 6.16 -25.68 21.87
C PHE A 61 5.12 -26.65 22.45
N SER A 62 4.65 -26.42 23.68
CA SER A 62 3.61 -27.24 24.27
C SER A 62 2.23 -26.82 23.75
N VAL A 63 1.50 -27.78 23.18
CA VAL A 63 0.10 -27.61 22.72
C VAL A 63 -0.83 -27.29 23.89
N TRP A 64 -0.54 -27.86 25.06
CA TRP A 64 -1.36 -27.71 26.25
C TRP A 64 -1.35 -26.27 26.77
N ASP A 65 -0.27 -25.52 26.54
CA ASP A 65 -0.20 -24.11 26.91
C ASP A 65 -1.16 -23.29 26.04
N GLY A 66 -1.19 -23.53 24.72
CA GLY A 66 -2.15 -22.84 23.86
C GLY A 66 -3.61 -23.24 24.10
N LEU A 67 -3.87 -24.50 24.50
CA LEU A 67 -5.21 -24.91 24.94
C LEU A 67 -5.65 -24.17 26.20
N ARG A 68 -4.75 -24.02 27.19
CA ARG A 68 -5.02 -23.24 28.40
C ARG A 68 -5.26 -21.77 28.08
N ASP A 69 -4.49 -21.19 27.15
CA ASP A 69 -4.71 -19.81 26.69
C ASP A 69 -6.07 -19.66 26.02
N LEU A 70 -6.46 -20.61 25.17
CA LEU A 70 -7.75 -20.60 24.49
C LEU A 70 -8.92 -20.73 25.47
N GLN A 71 -8.79 -21.58 26.49
CA GLN A 71 -9.79 -21.72 27.56
C GLN A 71 -9.95 -20.44 28.39
N LYS A 72 -8.88 -19.66 28.54
CA LYS A 72 -8.89 -18.38 29.26
C LYS A 72 -9.25 -17.19 28.37
N HIS A 73 -9.40 -17.40 27.06
CA HIS A 73 -9.63 -16.31 26.12
C HIS A 73 -11.04 -15.74 26.26
N GLU A 74 -11.12 -14.44 26.56
CA GLU A 74 -12.39 -13.71 26.53
C GLU A 74 -12.71 -13.32 25.09
N PHE A 75 -13.73 -13.96 24.50
CA PHE A 75 -14.13 -13.72 23.12
C PHE A 75 -14.61 -12.29 22.89
N LYS A 76 -13.99 -11.61 21.94
CA LYS A 76 -14.32 -10.25 21.50
C LYS A 76 -15.01 -10.29 20.14
N LYS A 77 -15.74 -9.22 19.79
CA LYS A 77 -16.37 -9.09 18.46
C LYS A 77 -15.37 -9.22 17.30
N THR A 78 -14.11 -8.85 17.51
CA THR A 78 -13.03 -9.03 16.53
C THR A 78 -12.73 -10.49 16.23
N ASP A 79 -13.11 -11.43 17.09
CA ASP A 79 -12.86 -12.86 16.89
C ASP A 79 -13.82 -13.49 15.89
N LEU A 80 -14.92 -12.80 15.56
CA LEU A 80 -15.85 -13.19 14.48
C LEU A 80 -15.12 -13.35 13.13
N GLN A 81 -14.01 -12.63 12.95
CA GLN A 81 -13.15 -12.74 11.78
C GLN A 81 -12.63 -14.18 11.59
N TYR A 82 -12.37 -14.92 12.68
CA TYR A 82 -11.86 -16.29 12.60
C TYR A 82 -12.96 -17.30 12.22
N ILE A 83 -14.23 -17.00 12.56
CA ILE A 83 -15.38 -17.78 12.09
C ILE A 83 -15.49 -17.65 10.56
N PHE A 84 -15.37 -16.44 10.03
CA PHE A 84 -15.34 -16.21 8.58
C PHE A 84 -14.17 -16.93 7.91
N LEU A 85 -12.97 -16.85 8.49
CA LEU A 85 -11.78 -17.53 7.98
C LEU A 85 -11.93 -19.06 8.00
N LEU A 86 -12.55 -19.61 9.05
CA LEU A 86 -12.87 -21.03 9.11
C LEU A 86 -13.86 -21.42 8.01
N PHE A 87 -14.93 -20.65 7.82
CA PHE A 87 -15.88 -20.85 6.73
C PHE A 87 -15.16 -20.84 5.37
N LEU A 88 -14.31 -19.84 5.11
CA LEU A 88 -13.59 -19.71 3.84
C LEU A 88 -12.62 -20.88 3.61
N THR A 89 -11.97 -21.36 4.67
CA THR A 89 -11.09 -22.54 4.64
C THR A 89 -11.89 -23.79 4.30
N LEU A 90 -13.00 -24.05 5.01
CA LEU A 90 -13.84 -25.21 4.77
C LEU A 90 -14.47 -25.18 3.37
N PHE A 91 -14.92 -24.02 2.91
CA PHE A 91 -15.39 -23.81 1.55
C PHE A 91 -14.30 -24.16 0.52
N SER A 92 -13.09 -23.63 0.69
CA SER A 92 -11.96 -23.88 -0.22
C SER A 92 -11.59 -25.37 -0.27
N LEU A 93 -11.58 -26.04 0.89
CA LEU A 93 -11.34 -27.48 0.97
C LEU A 93 -12.48 -28.31 0.39
N TYR A 94 -13.72 -27.84 0.47
CA TYR A 94 -14.88 -28.52 -0.12
C TYR A 94 -14.84 -28.52 -1.65
N ILE A 95 -14.54 -27.37 -2.27
CA ILE A 95 -14.47 -27.26 -3.74
C ILE A 95 -13.22 -27.91 -4.33
N ALA A 96 -12.14 -28.06 -3.56
CA ALA A 96 -10.92 -28.70 -4.03
C ALA A 96 -11.12 -30.20 -4.35
N PRO A 97 -10.36 -30.79 -5.27
CA PRO A 97 -10.41 -32.22 -5.60
C PRO A 97 -10.36 -33.13 -4.36
N SER A 98 -11.00 -34.30 -4.44
CA SER A 98 -11.09 -35.23 -3.31
C SER A 98 -9.70 -35.73 -2.90
N ALA A 99 -9.28 -35.34 -1.69
CA ALA A 99 -8.07 -35.82 -1.04
C ALA A 99 -8.27 -35.86 0.47
N PRO A 100 -9.18 -36.72 1.00
CA PRO A 100 -9.66 -36.64 2.37
C PRO A 100 -8.54 -36.72 3.41
N ALA A 101 -7.59 -37.65 3.23
CA ALA A 101 -6.45 -37.81 4.13
C ALA A 101 -5.55 -36.57 4.14
N LEU A 102 -5.18 -36.03 2.96
CA LEU A 102 -4.34 -34.84 2.86
C LEU A 102 -5.01 -33.62 3.50
N LYS A 103 -6.30 -33.41 3.21
CA LYS A 103 -7.08 -32.30 3.79
C LYS A 103 -7.19 -32.44 5.31
N PHE A 104 -7.45 -33.65 5.81
CA PHE A 104 -7.50 -33.93 7.24
C PHE A 104 -6.16 -33.66 7.93
N PHE A 105 -5.06 -34.23 7.43
CA PHE A 105 -3.74 -34.01 8.02
C PHE A 105 -3.29 -32.55 7.94
N ALA A 106 -3.63 -31.84 6.86
CA ALA A 106 -3.33 -30.41 6.73
C ALA A 106 -4.09 -29.57 7.78
N LEU A 107 -5.37 -29.88 8.03
CA LEU A 107 -6.16 -29.20 9.07
C LEU A 107 -5.64 -29.50 10.47
N VAL A 108 -5.34 -30.77 10.76
CA VAL A 108 -4.75 -31.18 12.05
C VAL A 108 -3.39 -30.52 12.27
N ALA A 109 -2.53 -30.51 11.26
CA ALA A 109 -1.23 -29.84 11.33
C ALA A 109 -1.38 -28.32 11.55
N SER A 110 -2.32 -27.69 10.85
CA SER A 110 -2.60 -26.26 11.02
C SER A 110 -3.10 -25.93 12.42
N ALA A 111 -4.04 -26.73 12.95
CA ALA A 111 -4.52 -26.58 14.32
C ALA A 111 -3.39 -26.79 15.34
N TRP A 112 -2.55 -27.81 15.13
CA TRP A 112 -1.42 -28.11 16.00
C TRP A 112 -0.40 -26.97 16.05
N LEU A 113 -0.05 -26.41 14.89
CA LEU A 113 0.84 -25.25 14.76
C LEU A 113 0.22 -23.96 15.33
N LEU A 114 -1.10 -23.79 15.28
CA LEU A 114 -1.79 -22.64 15.88
C LEU A 114 -1.95 -22.77 17.39
N LEU A 115 -1.89 -23.98 17.95
CA LEU A 115 -1.95 -24.20 19.40
C LEU A 115 -0.58 -24.08 20.08
N MET A 116 0.54 -24.20 19.38
CA MET A 116 1.86 -23.99 19.96
C MET A 116 2.19 -22.49 20.07
N PRO A 117 2.42 -21.91 21.27
CA PRO A 117 2.68 -20.48 21.42
C PRO A 117 3.84 -19.93 20.56
N ALA A 118 4.93 -20.70 20.43
CA ALA A 118 6.10 -20.34 19.65
C ALA A 118 5.79 -20.11 18.16
N THR A 119 4.89 -20.91 17.58
CA THR A 119 4.49 -20.79 16.16
C THR A 119 3.26 -19.91 15.99
N ARG A 120 2.32 -19.95 16.94
CA ARG A 120 1.08 -19.16 16.95
C ARG A 120 1.34 -17.66 16.82
N GLN A 121 2.39 -17.14 17.47
CA GLN A 121 2.71 -15.71 17.42
C GLN A 121 3.02 -15.19 15.99
N ILE A 122 3.40 -16.10 15.07
CA ILE A 122 3.63 -15.80 13.64
C ILE A 122 2.41 -16.21 12.81
N LEU A 123 1.91 -17.44 13.03
CA LEU A 123 0.87 -18.05 12.21
C LEU A 123 -0.51 -17.44 12.41
N LEU A 124 -0.83 -16.96 13.61
CA LEU A 124 -2.13 -16.36 13.87
C LEU A 124 -2.28 -15.00 13.16
N PRO A 125 -1.32 -14.04 13.25
CA PRO A 125 -1.38 -12.82 12.43
C PRO A 125 -1.30 -13.07 10.92
N SER A 126 -0.54 -14.09 10.48
CA SER A 126 -0.40 -14.44 9.06
C SER A 126 -1.48 -15.38 8.53
N SER A 127 -2.43 -15.82 9.37
CA SER A 127 -3.48 -16.78 8.99
C SER A 127 -4.30 -16.33 7.78
N MET A 128 -4.61 -15.04 7.69
CA MET A 128 -5.32 -14.45 6.56
C MET A 128 -4.56 -14.60 5.24
N ILE A 129 -3.22 -14.58 5.27
CA ILE A 129 -2.37 -14.77 4.07
C ILE A 129 -2.45 -16.23 3.62
N TRP A 130 -2.32 -17.18 4.54
CA TRP A 130 -2.40 -18.61 4.20
C TRP A 130 -3.78 -18.99 3.66
N ILE A 131 -4.84 -18.45 4.26
CA ILE A 131 -6.21 -18.68 3.82
C ILE A 131 -6.48 -17.98 2.49
N TRP A 132 -5.93 -16.79 2.26
CA TRP A 132 -5.95 -16.15 0.95
C TRP A 132 -5.30 -17.03 -0.13
N LEU A 133 -4.09 -17.55 0.11
CA LEU A 133 -3.38 -18.40 -0.85
C LEU A 133 -4.18 -19.67 -1.16
N LEU A 134 -4.73 -20.31 -0.13
CA LEU A 134 -5.62 -21.46 -0.29
C LEU A 134 -6.86 -21.10 -1.11
N TYR A 135 -7.54 -20.01 -0.75
CA TYR A 135 -8.75 -19.54 -1.42
C TYR A 135 -8.50 -19.19 -2.89
N PHE A 136 -7.43 -18.45 -3.17
CA PHE A 136 -6.98 -18.10 -4.52
C PHE A 136 -6.70 -19.36 -5.34
N PHE A 137 -5.94 -20.32 -4.79
CA PHE A 137 -5.65 -21.55 -5.50
C PHE A 137 -6.93 -22.36 -5.78
N CYS A 138 -7.76 -22.58 -4.76
CA CYS A 138 -8.97 -23.37 -4.84
C CYS A 138 -10.05 -22.74 -5.73
N SER A 139 -10.00 -21.44 -5.94
CA SER A 139 -10.96 -20.72 -6.80
C SER A 139 -11.06 -21.29 -8.22
N ARG A 140 -10.02 -21.95 -8.75
CA ARG A 140 -10.05 -22.63 -10.06
C ARG A 140 -11.06 -23.79 -10.12
N PHE A 141 -11.39 -24.39 -8.98
CA PHE A 141 -12.31 -25.54 -8.90
C PHE A 141 -13.78 -25.15 -8.78
N ILE A 142 -14.10 -23.85 -8.74
CA ILE A 142 -15.49 -23.38 -8.78
C ILE A 142 -16.08 -23.73 -10.15
N ASP A 143 -17.16 -24.52 -10.14
CA ASP A 143 -17.92 -24.94 -11.32
C ASP A 143 -18.40 -23.71 -12.12
N TYR A 144 -18.23 -23.76 -13.43
CA TYR A 144 -18.53 -22.67 -14.35
C TYR A 144 -19.98 -22.22 -14.28
N LYS A 145 -20.92 -23.09 -13.90
CA LYS A 145 -22.34 -22.72 -13.73
C LYS A 145 -22.61 -21.69 -12.63
N TYR A 146 -21.71 -21.60 -11.64
CA TYR A 146 -21.81 -20.64 -10.54
C TYR A 146 -21.01 -19.37 -10.79
N ARG A 147 -20.19 -19.34 -11.85
CA ARG A 147 -19.33 -18.19 -12.13
C ARG A 147 -20.11 -17.13 -12.92
N PRO A 148 -19.95 -15.84 -12.59
CA PRO A 148 -20.66 -14.75 -13.26
C PRO A 148 -20.14 -14.53 -14.69
N HIS A 149 -20.80 -13.65 -15.44
CA HIS A 149 -20.34 -13.28 -16.78
C HIS A 149 -18.98 -12.56 -16.76
N ILE A 150 -18.09 -12.88 -17.71
CA ILE A 150 -16.77 -12.26 -17.85
C ILE A 150 -16.88 -10.95 -18.65
N TRP A 151 -16.49 -9.84 -18.02
CA TRP A 151 -16.55 -8.52 -18.64
C TRP A 151 -15.32 -8.25 -19.50
N VAL A 152 -15.50 -8.28 -20.81
CA VAL A 152 -14.41 -8.02 -21.79
C VAL A 152 -14.25 -6.53 -22.09
N ARG A 153 -15.34 -5.77 -22.02
CA ARG A 153 -15.39 -4.37 -22.50
C ARG A 153 -15.24 -3.32 -21.41
N VAL A 154 -15.48 -3.68 -20.14
CA VAL A 154 -15.56 -2.69 -19.05
C VAL A 154 -14.23 -1.99 -18.84
N LEU A 155 -13.14 -2.75 -18.66
CA LEU A 155 -11.83 -2.15 -18.35
C LEU A 155 -11.25 -1.37 -19.52
N PRO A 156 -11.25 -1.88 -20.77
CA PRO A 156 -10.82 -1.08 -21.93
C PRO A 156 -11.63 0.21 -22.10
N ALA A 157 -12.95 0.15 -21.90
CA ALA A 157 -13.79 1.34 -22.00
C ALA A 157 -13.48 2.35 -20.89
N LEU A 158 -13.32 1.90 -19.64
CA LEU A 158 -12.93 2.77 -18.54
C LEU A 158 -11.56 3.41 -18.74
N GLU A 159 -10.59 2.67 -19.28
CA GLU A 159 -9.25 3.22 -19.54
C GLU A 159 -9.29 4.32 -20.61
N ASN A 160 -10.03 4.08 -21.70
CA ASN A 160 -10.25 5.08 -22.74
C ASN A 160 -11.00 6.32 -22.22
N VAL A 161 -12.03 6.15 -21.38
CA VAL A 161 -12.80 7.26 -20.81
C VAL A 161 -11.99 8.06 -19.79
N LEU A 162 -11.26 7.39 -18.89
CA LEU A 162 -10.54 8.03 -17.79
C LEU A 162 -9.22 8.65 -18.22
N TYR A 163 -8.51 8.03 -19.16
CA TYR A 163 -7.15 8.44 -19.53
C TYR A 163 -7.01 8.86 -20.99
N GLY A 164 -8.09 8.80 -21.78
CA GLY A 164 -8.10 9.19 -23.19
C GLY A 164 -7.41 8.21 -24.13
N ALA A 165 -6.81 7.13 -23.60
CA ALA A 165 -6.17 6.08 -24.38
C ALA A 165 -6.01 4.79 -23.55
N ASN A 166 -5.75 3.68 -24.22
CA ASN A 166 -5.37 2.42 -23.58
C ASN A 166 -3.87 2.43 -23.25
N LEU A 167 -3.53 2.83 -22.02
CA LEU A 167 -2.13 2.99 -21.58
C LEU A 167 -1.37 1.67 -21.68
N SER A 168 -2.01 0.55 -21.35
CA SER A 168 -1.39 -0.76 -21.46
C SER A 168 -0.95 -1.06 -22.89
N ASN A 169 -1.78 -0.76 -23.89
CA ASN A 169 -1.45 -1.00 -25.30
C ASN A 169 -0.35 -0.05 -25.79
N ILE A 170 -0.37 1.23 -25.37
CA ILE A 170 0.70 2.19 -25.71
C ILE A 170 2.05 1.74 -25.15
N LEU A 171 2.09 1.35 -23.88
CA LEU A 171 3.32 0.93 -23.20
C LEU A 171 3.84 -0.39 -23.76
N SER A 172 2.95 -1.35 -24.01
CA SER A 172 3.35 -2.67 -24.53
C SER A 172 3.67 -2.68 -26.03
N ALA A 173 3.37 -1.61 -26.78
CA ALA A 173 3.75 -1.49 -28.19
C ALA A 173 5.29 -1.37 -28.39
N HIS A 174 5.99 -0.71 -27.46
CA HIS A 174 7.43 -0.43 -27.57
C HIS A 174 8.26 -1.48 -26.84
N LYS A 175 8.37 -2.67 -27.43
CA LYS A 175 9.04 -3.82 -26.81
C LYS A 175 10.56 -3.75 -27.02
N HIS A 176 11.33 -3.94 -25.94
CA HIS A 176 12.78 -4.04 -26.01
C HIS A 176 13.32 -4.99 -24.94
N PRO A 177 14.34 -5.84 -25.23
CA PRO A 177 14.85 -6.81 -24.25
C PRO A 177 15.29 -6.20 -22.91
N VAL A 178 15.89 -5.00 -22.94
CA VAL A 178 16.26 -4.28 -21.69
C VAL A 178 15.03 -3.87 -20.89
N LEU A 179 13.96 -3.41 -21.55
CA LEU A 179 12.72 -3.05 -20.88
C LEU A 179 12.01 -4.32 -20.35
N ASP A 180 12.10 -5.44 -21.06
CA ASP A 180 11.60 -6.73 -20.60
C ASP A 180 12.29 -7.16 -19.29
N ILE A 181 13.62 -7.04 -19.19
CA ILE A 181 14.35 -7.32 -17.96
C ILE A 181 14.00 -6.32 -16.84
N LEU A 182 13.90 -5.03 -17.15
CA LEU A 182 13.53 -4.00 -16.18
C LEU A 182 12.10 -4.17 -15.65
N ALA A 183 11.16 -4.65 -16.46
CA ALA A 183 9.80 -4.96 -16.03
C ALA A 183 9.75 -6.29 -15.26
N TRP A 184 10.56 -7.26 -15.69
CA TRP A 184 10.67 -8.57 -15.04
C TRP A 184 11.22 -8.51 -13.62
N LEU A 185 12.15 -7.62 -13.30
CA LEU A 185 12.69 -7.54 -11.93
C LEU A 185 11.60 -7.29 -10.87
N PRO A 186 10.81 -6.19 -10.92
CA PRO A 186 9.75 -5.94 -9.94
C PRO A 186 8.62 -6.96 -10.05
N TYR A 187 8.18 -7.29 -11.28
CA TYR A 187 6.98 -8.09 -11.50
C TYR A 187 7.22 -9.61 -11.57
N GLY A 188 8.35 -10.08 -12.06
CA GLY A 188 8.65 -11.50 -12.18
C GLY A 188 9.30 -12.11 -10.94
N ILE A 189 9.98 -11.31 -10.12
CA ILE A 189 10.74 -11.79 -8.95
C ILE A 189 10.35 -11.04 -7.67
N ILE A 190 10.60 -9.73 -7.63
CA ILE A 190 10.65 -9.00 -6.35
C ILE A 190 9.28 -9.03 -5.65
N HIS A 191 8.18 -8.85 -6.37
CA HIS A 191 6.85 -8.80 -5.74
C HIS A 191 6.45 -10.11 -5.02
N PHE A 192 7.02 -11.27 -5.39
CA PHE A 192 6.76 -12.54 -4.71
C PHE A 192 7.48 -12.62 -3.35
N GLY A 193 8.71 -12.10 -3.28
CA GLY A 193 9.52 -12.09 -2.05
C GLY A 193 9.31 -10.85 -1.18
N ALA A 194 8.79 -9.76 -1.75
CA ALA A 194 8.65 -8.48 -1.09
C ALA A 194 7.81 -8.52 0.21
N PRO A 195 6.67 -9.24 0.30
CA PRO A 195 5.91 -9.31 1.54
C PRO A 195 6.71 -9.94 2.69
N ALA A 196 7.52 -10.96 2.40
CA ALA A 196 8.35 -11.63 3.39
C ALA A 196 9.51 -10.75 3.86
N ILE A 197 10.18 -10.07 2.92
CA ILE A 197 11.26 -9.12 3.23
C ILE A 197 10.72 -7.93 4.03
N CYS A 198 9.59 -7.34 3.62
CA CYS A 198 8.92 -6.28 4.36
C CYS A 198 8.55 -6.76 5.77
N SER A 199 8.01 -7.97 5.92
CA SER A 199 7.69 -8.53 7.24
C SER A 199 8.93 -8.64 8.13
N LEU A 200 10.06 -9.09 7.59
CA LEU A 200 11.32 -9.19 8.32
C LEU A 200 11.84 -7.82 8.75
N ILE A 201 11.84 -6.84 7.84
CA ILE A 201 12.28 -5.47 8.13
C ILE A 201 11.38 -4.84 9.19
N LEU A 202 10.05 -4.93 9.02
CA LEU A 202 9.08 -4.42 9.99
C LEU A 202 9.21 -5.12 11.35
N PHE A 203 9.50 -6.42 11.37
CA PHE A 203 9.73 -7.13 12.62
C PHE A 203 10.94 -6.58 13.37
N ILE A 204 12.07 -6.36 12.70
CA ILE A 204 13.32 -5.95 13.35
C ILE A 204 13.30 -4.46 13.74
N PHE A 205 12.85 -3.60 12.84
CA PHE A 205 13.08 -2.16 12.91
C PHE A 205 11.83 -1.32 13.16
N ALA A 206 10.63 -1.86 12.98
CA ALA A 206 9.41 -1.14 13.34
C ALA A 206 9.00 -1.40 14.80
N ALA A 207 8.04 -0.62 15.27
CA ALA A 207 7.47 -0.78 16.61
C ALA A 207 6.89 -2.20 16.80
N PRO A 208 7.03 -2.80 18.00
CA PRO A 208 6.43 -4.10 18.30
C PRO A 208 4.94 -4.14 17.95
N GLY A 209 4.54 -5.18 17.21
CA GLY A 209 3.17 -5.35 16.72
C GLY A 209 2.90 -4.86 15.30
N THR A 210 3.77 -4.01 14.71
CA THR A 210 3.57 -3.51 13.34
C THR A 210 3.51 -4.62 12.29
N VAL A 211 4.38 -5.62 12.38
CA VAL A 211 4.37 -6.78 11.46
C VAL A 211 3.09 -7.61 11.55
N ASN A 212 2.48 -7.70 12.74
CA ASN A 212 1.23 -8.44 12.92
C ASN A 212 0.07 -7.71 12.26
N VAL A 213 0.05 -6.37 12.34
CA VAL A 213 -0.92 -5.54 11.65
C VAL A 213 -0.70 -5.63 10.13
N PHE A 214 0.54 -5.53 9.66
CA PHE A 214 0.88 -5.71 8.24
C PHE A 214 0.36 -7.04 7.70
N ALA A 215 0.67 -8.16 8.36
CA ALA A 215 0.28 -9.49 7.90
C ALA A 215 -1.25 -9.65 7.81
N ARG A 216 -1.98 -9.16 8.82
CA ARG A 216 -3.45 -9.19 8.83
C ARG A 216 -4.05 -8.31 7.74
N THR A 217 -3.56 -7.08 7.61
CA THR A 217 -4.04 -6.12 6.60
C THR A 217 -3.77 -6.64 5.19
N PHE A 218 -2.58 -7.19 4.95
CA PHE A 218 -2.21 -7.81 3.67
C PHE A 218 -3.13 -8.97 3.34
N GLY A 219 -3.33 -9.92 4.28
CA GLY A 219 -4.21 -11.06 4.03
C GLY A 219 -5.66 -10.67 3.77
N TRP A 220 -6.25 -9.76 4.55
CA TRP A 220 -7.63 -9.31 4.34
C TRP A 220 -7.83 -8.55 3.04
N MET A 221 -6.90 -7.66 2.70
CA MET A 221 -6.89 -6.95 1.42
C MET A 221 -6.86 -7.95 0.25
N SER A 222 -6.03 -8.98 0.36
CA SER A 222 -5.90 -10.00 -0.68
C SER A 222 -7.12 -10.91 -0.80
N ILE A 223 -7.74 -11.32 0.32
CA ILE A 223 -9.04 -12.02 0.30
C ILE A 223 -10.08 -11.15 -0.40
N CYS A 224 -10.17 -9.86 -0.04
CA CYS A 224 -11.11 -8.92 -0.65
C CYS A 224 -10.89 -8.80 -2.16
N GLY A 225 -9.64 -8.64 -2.61
CA GLY A 225 -9.31 -8.57 -4.04
C GLY A 225 -9.71 -9.82 -4.81
N VAL A 226 -9.40 -11.02 -4.29
CA VAL A 226 -9.81 -12.29 -4.93
C VAL A 226 -11.33 -12.43 -4.97
N THR A 227 -12.04 -12.04 -3.90
CA THR A 227 -13.50 -12.06 -3.88
C THR A 227 -14.10 -11.12 -4.94
N ILE A 228 -13.55 -9.91 -5.11
CA ILE A 228 -14.00 -9.01 -6.18
C ILE A 228 -13.72 -9.61 -7.56
N GLN A 229 -12.53 -10.17 -7.79
CA GLN A 229 -12.18 -10.82 -9.05
C GLN A 229 -13.12 -11.99 -9.40
N LEU A 230 -13.61 -12.71 -8.39
CA LEU A 230 -14.58 -13.79 -8.57
C LEU A 230 -16.00 -13.30 -8.84
N MET A 231 -16.42 -12.21 -8.19
CA MET A 231 -17.76 -11.63 -8.35
C MET A 231 -17.87 -10.76 -9.62
N PHE A 232 -16.76 -10.16 -10.04
CA PHE A 232 -16.66 -9.23 -11.15
C PHE A 232 -15.45 -9.55 -12.05
N PRO A 233 -15.43 -10.72 -12.71
CA PRO A 233 -14.32 -11.13 -13.56
C PRO A 233 -14.23 -10.23 -14.77
N CYS A 234 -13.04 -9.72 -15.03
CA CYS A 234 -12.72 -8.84 -16.14
C CYS A 234 -11.48 -9.33 -16.88
N THR A 235 -11.50 -9.24 -18.21
CA THR A 235 -10.36 -9.67 -19.01
C THR A 235 -9.19 -8.69 -18.89
N PRO A 236 -7.95 -9.17 -18.77
CA PRO A 236 -6.73 -8.33 -18.79
C PRO A 236 -6.34 -7.88 -20.22
N PRO A 237 -5.35 -6.98 -20.37
CA PRO A 237 -4.90 -6.46 -21.67
C PRO A 237 -4.42 -7.51 -22.66
N TRP A 238 -3.74 -8.57 -22.20
CA TRP A 238 -3.30 -9.64 -23.10
C TRP A 238 -4.46 -10.30 -23.84
N TYR A 239 -5.63 -10.42 -23.19
CA TYR A 239 -6.80 -11.05 -23.81
C TYR A 239 -7.34 -10.18 -24.94
N GLU A 240 -7.44 -8.86 -24.71
CA GLU A 240 -7.83 -7.90 -25.75
C GLU A 240 -6.86 -7.93 -26.93
N ASN A 241 -5.55 -8.00 -26.64
CA ASN A 241 -4.52 -8.04 -27.68
C ASN A 241 -4.59 -9.32 -28.55
N GLU A 242 -4.96 -10.46 -27.97
CA GLU A 242 -5.00 -11.75 -28.67
C GLU A 242 -6.37 -12.05 -29.32
N ASN A 243 -7.47 -11.64 -28.69
CA ASN A 243 -8.84 -12.03 -29.05
C ASN A 243 -9.74 -10.83 -29.38
N GLY A 244 -9.25 -9.60 -29.24
CA GLY A 244 -10.06 -8.39 -29.36
C GLY A 244 -11.14 -8.32 -28.28
N LEU A 245 -12.32 -7.83 -28.67
CA LEU A 245 -13.48 -7.70 -27.77
C LEU A 245 -14.46 -8.87 -27.89
N SER A 246 -14.00 -10.03 -28.37
CA SER A 246 -14.82 -11.24 -28.43
C SER A 246 -15.23 -11.70 -27.03
N PRO A 247 -16.45 -12.23 -26.83
CA PRO A 247 -16.86 -12.77 -25.53
C PRO A 247 -15.91 -13.85 -25.02
N ALA A 248 -15.43 -13.70 -23.79
CA ALA A 248 -14.63 -14.71 -23.11
C ALA A 248 -15.50 -15.83 -22.52
N ALA A 249 -14.96 -17.04 -22.48
CA ALA A 249 -15.64 -18.20 -21.93
C ALA A 249 -14.79 -18.88 -20.83
N TYR A 250 -15.46 -19.52 -19.88
CA TYR A 250 -14.78 -20.37 -18.91
C TYR A 250 -14.21 -21.63 -19.58
N GLY A 251 -13.05 -22.09 -19.11
CA GLY A 251 -12.28 -23.18 -19.72
C GLY A 251 -11.16 -22.70 -20.66
N MET A 252 -11.11 -21.41 -20.98
CA MET A 252 -9.95 -20.82 -21.66
C MET A 252 -8.73 -20.81 -20.72
N HIS A 253 -7.56 -21.07 -21.29
CA HIS A 253 -6.29 -20.95 -20.59
C HIS A 253 -5.91 -19.48 -20.38
N GLY A 254 -5.05 -19.21 -19.39
CA GLY A 254 -4.40 -17.90 -19.26
C GLY A 254 -3.31 -17.71 -20.30
N SER A 255 -2.72 -16.52 -20.35
CA SER A 255 -1.57 -16.21 -21.20
C SER A 255 -0.42 -15.64 -20.37
N PRO A 256 0.84 -16.06 -20.63
CA PRO A 256 2.03 -15.40 -20.08
C PRO A 256 2.24 -13.99 -20.62
N ALA A 257 1.52 -13.58 -21.67
CA ALA A 257 1.58 -12.23 -22.23
C ALA A 257 3.03 -11.78 -22.49
N GLY A 258 3.42 -10.61 -21.98
CA GLY A 258 4.78 -10.08 -22.13
C GLY A 258 5.87 -10.94 -21.47
N LEU A 259 5.53 -11.75 -20.45
CA LEU A 259 6.50 -12.61 -19.77
C LEU A 259 7.02 -13.75 -20.65
N ALA A 260 6.29 -14.14 -21.71
CA ALA A 260 6.81 -15.12 -22.68
C ALA A 260 8.14 -14.68 -23.31
N ARG A 261 8.34 -13.35 -23.46
CA ARG A 261 9.62 -12.81 -23.94
C ARG A 261 10.75 -13.01 -22.94
N VAL A 262 10.44 -12.95 -21.64
CA VAL A 262 11.43 -13.19 -20.58
C VAL A 262 11.85 -14.65 -20.55
N ASP A 263 10.89 -15.57 -20.65
CA ASP A 263 11.17 -17.00 -20.80
C ASP A 263 12.10 -17.26 -22.00
N ALA A 264 11.81 -16.62 -23.15
CA ALA A 264 12.64 -16.73 -24.35
C ALA A 264 14.06 -16.14 -24.18
N ILE A 265 14.20 -15.02 -23.46
CA ILE A 265 15.51 -14.39 -23.18
C ILE A 265 16.40 -15.33 -22.35
N PHE A 266 15.83 -15.99 -21.34
CA PHE A 266 16.59 -16.87 -20.44
C PHE A 266 16.61 -18.33 -20.86
N GLY A 267 15.82 -18.73 -21.86
CA GLY A 267 15.69 -20.12 -22.29
C GLY A 267 15.06 -21.01 -21.21
N ILE A 268 14.10 -20.47 -20.44
CA ILE A 268 13.40 -21.17 -19.36
C ILE A 268 11.90 -21.29 -19.67
N ASP A 269 11.21 -22.20 -19.01
CA ASP A 269 9.74 -22.27 -18.98
C ASP A 269 9.26 -22.10 -17.55
N LEU A 270 9.22 -20.84 -17.09
CA LEU A 270 8.72 -20.51 -15.77
C LEU A 270 7.38 -19.78 -15.87
N TYR A 271 7.29 -18.76 -16.73
CA TYR A 271 6.10 -17.93 -16.80
C TYR A 271 5.05 -18.52 -17.73
N THR A 272 5.48 -19.15 -18.83
CA THR A 272 4.60 -19.75 -19.83
C THR A 272 3.70 -20.81 -19.19
N THR A 273 4.28 -21.83 -18.56
CA THR A 273 3.49 -22.86 -17.87
C THR A 273 2.64 -22.30 -16.72
N ASN A 274 3.19 -21.42 -15.88
CA ASN A 274 2.47 -20.93 -14.69
C ASN A 274 1.29 -20.01 -15.02
N PHE A 275 1.45 -19.09 -15.97
CA PHE A 275 0.38 -18.16 -16.36
C PHE A 275 -0.68 -18.83 -17.24
N THR A 276 -0.30 -19.81 -18.05
CA THR A 276 -1.26 -20.64 -18.79
C THR A 276 -2.22 -21.37 -17.84
N ASN A 277 -1.71 -21.79 -16.68
CA ASN A 277 -2.44 -22.53 -15.65
C ASN A 277 -2.84 -21.66 -14.44
N ALA A 278 -2.92 -20.33 -14.61
CA ALA A 278 -3.31 -19.42 -13.55
C ALA A 278 -4.72 -19.77 -13.01
N PRO A 279 -4.98 -19.74 -11.69
CA PRO A 279 -6.30 -20.08 -11.15
C PRO A 279 -7.44 -19.17 -11.65
N LEU A 280 -7.13 -17.89 -11.87
CA LEU A 280 -8.07 -16.83 -12.25
C LEU A 280 -7.51 -16.00 -13.40
N PRO A 281 -7.56 -16.50 -14.65
CA PRO A 281 -7.02 -15.78 -15.82
C PRO A 281 -7.78 -14.48 -16.12
N PHE A 282 -9.07 -14.42 -15.75
CA PHE A 282 -9.95 -13.25 -15.93
C PHE A 282 -10.18 -12.46 -14.63
N GLY A 283 -9.22 -12.51 -13.71
CA GLY A 283 -9.23 -11.74 -12.47
C GLY A 283 -8.47 -10.42 -12.56
N ALA A 284 -8.64 -9.64 -13.64
CA ALA A 284 -7.85 -8.43 -13.85
C ALA A 284 -8.13 -7.33 -12.81
N PHE A 285 -9.40 -7.09 -12.50
CA PHE A 285 -9.83 -6.03 -11.58
C PHE A 285 -10.26 -6.60 -10.21
N PRO A 286 -9.81 -6.01 -9.09
CA PRO A 286 -8.70 -5.07 -8.97
C PRO A 286 -7.34 -5.78 -9.12
N SER A 287 -6.29 -5.03 -9.42
CA SER A 287 -4.94 -5.61 -9.47
C SER A 287 -4.38 -5.84 -8.06
N LEU A 288 -4.20 -7.11 -7.69
CA LEU A 288 -3.52 -7.50 -6.45
C LEU A 288 -2.03 -7.16 -6.46
N HIS A 289 -1.37 -7.14 -7.62
CA HIS A 289 0.03 -6.73 -7.71
C HIS A 289 0.19 -5.25 -7.33
N ALA A 290 -0.69 -4.38 -7.83
CA ALA A 290 -0.72 -2.97 -7.43
C ALA A 290 -1.09 -2.82 -5.95
N ALA A 291 -2.11 -3.54 -5.48
CA ALA A 291 -2.55 -3.48 -4.09
C ALA A 291 -1.42 -3.86 -3.12
N ASN A 292 -0.72 -4.96 -3.39
CA ASN A 292 0.42 -5.42 -2.59
C ASN A 292 1.55 -4.38 -2.57
N ALA A 293 1.97 -3.89 -3.74
CA ALA A 293 3.06 -2.91 -3.83
C ALA A 293 2.73 -1.59 -3.12
N VAL A 294 1.49 -1.10 -3.24
CA VAL A 294 1.02 0.10 -2.53
C VAL A 294 0.95 -0.14 -1.03
N LEU A 295 0.41 -1.29 -0.59
CA LEU A 295 0.32 -1.60 0.83
C LEU A 295 1.70 -1.69 1.49
N GLU A 296 2.63 -2.40 0.84
CA GLU A 296 4.04 -2.46 1.25
C GLU A 296 4.64 -1.06 1.33
N ALA A 297 4.46 -0.23 0.30
CA ALA A 297 4.98 1.13 0.29
C ALA A 297 4.42 1.98 1.42
N LEU A 298 3.14 1.85 1.76
CA LEU A 298 2.50 2.58 2.86
C LEU A 298 3.04 2.15 4.23
N PHE A 299 3.13 0.85 4.50
CA PHE A 299 3.68 0.33 5.76
C PHE A 299 5.17 0.67 5.92
N MET A 300 5.95 0.54 4.85
CA MET A 300 7.37 0.86 4.86
C MET A 300 7.59 2.38 4.98
N SER A 301 6.74 3.21 4.38
CA SER A 301 6.78 4.66 4.58
C SER A 301 6.39 5.09 5.99
N HIS A 302 5.49 4.34 6.66
CA HIS A 302 5.14 4.57 8.06
C HIS A 302 6.32 4.25 8.99
N ALA A 303 6.99 3.12 8.76
CA ALA A 303 8.16 2.71 9.54
C ALA A 303 9.40 3.58 9.25
N PHE A 304 9.59 3.99 7.99
CA PHE A 304 10.77 4.69 7.50
C PHE A 304 10.41 5.88 6.60
N PRO A 305 9.88 6.99 7.17
CA PRO A 305 9.45 8.14 6.40
C PRO A 305 10.56 8.77 5.54
N GLN A 306 11.83 8.64 5.95
CA GLN A 306 12.99 9.11 5.17
C GLN A 306 13.18 8.39 3.82
N PHE A 307 12.67 7.16 3.67
CA PHE A 307 12.77 6.38 2.43
C PHE A 307 11.46 6.34 1.65
N ARG A 308 10.48 7.17 2.01
CA ARG A 308 9.15 7.22 1.38
C ARG A 308 9.20 7.32 -0.14
N ASN A 309 10.06 8.19 -0.68
CA ASN A 309 10.19 8.37 -2.12
C ASN A 309 10.65 7.07 -2.82
N PHE A 310 11.57 6.33 -2.19
CA PHE A 310 12.02 5.05 -2.72
C PHE A 310 10.88 4.03 -2.80
N PHE A 311 10.04 3.94 -1.76
CA PHE A 311 8.90 3.02 -1.75
C PHE A 311 7.82 3.41 -2.78
N ILE A 312 7.56 4.71 -2.95
CA ILE A 312 6.61 5.20 -3.97
C ILE A 312 7.12 4.88 -5.38
N VAL A 313 8.42 5.12 -5.64
CA VAL A 313 9.04 4.79 -6.92
C VAL A 313 8.95 3.29 -7.20
N TYR A 314 9.18 2.43 -6.19
CA TYR A 314 9.00 0.99 -6.33
C TYR A 314 7.55 0.61 -6.70
N ALA A 315 6.54 1.18 -6.02
CA ALA A 315 5.15 0.92 -6.37
C ALA A 315 4.84 1.35 -7.81
N GLY A 316 5.30 2.53 -8.23
CA GLY A 316 5.17 3.00 -9.61
C GLY A 316 5.91 2.11 -10.63
N TRP A 317 7.05 1.53 -10.23
CA TRP A 317 7.80 0.60 -11.07
C TRP A 317 7.06 -0.72 -11.30
N VAL A 318 6.40 -1.25 -10.26
CA VAL A 318 5.51 -2.42 -10.38
C VAL A 318 4.33 -2.11 -11.31
N TRP A 319 3.72 -0.93 -11.18
CA TRP A 319 2.59 -0.50 -12.02
C TRP A 319 2.96 -0.39 -13.49
N TRP A 320 4.09 0.25 -13.77
CA TRP A 320 4.62 0.30 -15.13
C TRP A 320 4.89 -1.09 -15.67
N ALA A 321 5.52 -1.97 -14.87
CA ALA A 321 5.88 -3.32 -15.30
C ALA A 321 4.65 -4.18 -15.66
N THR A 322 3.58 -4.13 -14.87
CA THR A 322 2.36 -4.90 -15.13
C THR A 322 1.62 -4.43 -16.39
N MET A 323 1.61 -3.12 -16.68
CA MET A 323 1.07 -2.58 -17.93
C MET A 323 1.95 -2.91 -19.13
N TYR A 324 3.27 -2.73 -19.01
CA TYR A 324 4.23 -3.01 -20.08
C TYR A 324 4.23 -4.50 -20.49
N LEU A 325 4.01 -5.41 -19.53
CA LEU A 325 3.87 -6.85 -19.78
C LEU A 325 2.43 -7.28 -20.13
N SER A 326 1.50 -6.33 -20.28
CA SER A 326 0.11 -6.55 -20.69
C SER A 326 -0.74 -7.39 -19.73
N HIS A 327 -0.44 -7.36 -18.43
CA HIS A 327 -1.20 -8.10 -17.41
C HIS A 327 -2.31 -7.28 -16.75
N HIS A 328 -2.23 -5.94 -16.76
CA HIS A 328 -3.23 -5.08 -16.14
C HIS A 328 -3.40 -3.76 -16.90
N TYR A 329 -4.63 -3.25 -16.90
CA TYR A 329 -4.92 -1.88 -17.30
C TYR A 329 -4.61 -0.90 -16.16
N ALA A 330 -4.43 0.38 -16.47
CA ALA A 330 -4.18 1.41 -15.45
C ALA A 330 -5.30 1.49 -14.41
N VAL A 331 -6.56 1.31 -14.83
CA VAL A 331 -7.73 1.34 -13.95
C VAL A 331 -7.70 0.22 -12.89
N ASP A 332 -7.17 -0.95 -13.25
CA ASP A 332 -7.02 -2.09 -12.33
C ASP A 332 -6.02 -1.78 -11.22
N LEU A 333 -4.94 -1.09 -11.59
CA LEU A 333 -3.86 -0.70 -10.70
C LEU A 333 -4.33 0.37 -9.71
N VAL A 334 -5.06 1.37 -10.22
CA VAL A 334 -5.69 2.40 -9.37
C VAL A 334 -6.71 1.78 -8.42
N GLY A 335 -7.58 0.89 -8.91
CA GLY A 335 -8.54 0.18 -8.07
C GLY A 335 -7.86 -0.62 -6.95
N GLY A 336 -6.80 -1.38 -7.28
CA GLY A 336 -6.00 -2.11 -6.30
C GLY A 336 -5.30 -1.19 -5.28
N GLY A 337 -4.71 -0.09 -5.75
CA GLY A 337 -4.06 0.90 -4.89
C GLY A 337 -5.03 1.60 -3.93
N LEU A 338 -6.24 1.92 -4.38
CA LEU A 338 -7.29 2.51 -3.53
C LEU A 338 -7.77 1.54 -2.44
N ILE A 339 -7.96 0.26 -2.79
CA ILE A 339 -8.29 -0.78 -1.82
C ILE A 339 -7.17 -0.91 -0.78
N ALA A 340 -5.91 -0.99 -1.22
CA ALA A 340 -4.76 -1.03 -0.32
C ALA A 340 -4.70 0.18 0.62
N ALA A 341 -4.92 1.39 0.10
CA ALA A 341 -4.97 2.60 0.90
C ALA A 341 -6.10 2.56 1.94
N ALA A 342 -7.31 2.12 1.56
CA ALA A 342 -8.43 2.01 2.48
C ALA A 342 -8.14 1.04 3.64
N PHE A 343 -7.57 -0.14 3.32
CA PHE A 343 -7.13 -1.11 4.32
C PHE A 343 -6.03 -0.57 5.22
N PHE A 344 -5.01 0.09 4.64
CA PHE A 344 -3.91 0.70 5.38
C PHE A 344 -4.39 1.78 6.35
N TYR A 345 -5.16 2.76 5.88
CA TYR A 345 -5.60 3.88 6.72
C TYR A 345 -6.57 3.43 7.82
N THR A 346 -7.41 2.43 7.54
CA THR A 346 -8.25 1.79 8.57
C THR A 346 -7.38 1.10 9.62
N ALA A 347 -6.36 0.36 9.18
CA ALA A 347 -5.43 -0.31 10.09
C ALA A 347 -4.59 0.69 10.90
N ARG A 348 -4.13 1.76 10.27
CA ARG A 348 -3.40 2.87 10.88
C ARG A 348 -4.20 3.53 11.99
N ALA A 349 -5.48 3.79 11.74
CA ALA A 349 -6.35 4.45 12.71
C ALA A 349 -6.65 3.59 13.94
N ARG A 350 -6.76 2.26 13.78
CA ARG A 350 -7.30 1.37 14.82
C ARG A 350 -6.28 0.46 15.51
N TRP A 351 -5.25 0.01 14.81
CA TRP A 351 -4.39 -1.09 15.29
C TRP A 351 -2.89 -0.85 15.11
N LEU A 352 -2.49 0.06 14.23
CA LEU A 352 -1.07 0.25 13.92
C LEU A 352 -0.34 0.98 15.07
N PRO A 353 0.78 0.42 15.54
CA PRO A 353 1.72 1.11 16.42
C PRO A 353 2.26 2.42 15.84
N GLN A 354 2.34 3.45 16.67
CA GLN A 354 3.04 4.71 16.35
C GLN A 354 4.56 4.53 16.43
N ARG A 355 5.26 5.18 15.51
CA ARG A 355 6.73 5.20 15.48
C ARG A 355 7.26 6.21 16.50
N GLN A 356 8.18 5.79 17.35
CA GLN A 356 8.92 6.69 18.26
C GLN A 356 10.26 7.04 17.62
N ALA A 357 10.54 8.33 17.41
CA ALA A 357 11.65 8.78 16.56
C ALA A 357 13.03 8.51 17.14
N ASP A 358 13.12 8.35 18.46
CA ASP A 358 14.30 8.00 19.23
C ASP A 358 14.65 6.51 19.18
N LYS A 359 13.74 5.66 18.69
CA LYS A 359 13.87 4.20 18.70
C LYS A 359 14.09 3.65 17.29
N LEU A 360 15.14 2.87 17.12
CA LEU A 360 15.57 2.30 15.83
C LEU A 360 15.15 0.84 15.67
N THR A 361 15.13 0.08 16.75
CA THR A 361 14.81 -1.37 16.71
C THR A 361 13.67 -1.70 17.64
N ARG A 362 12.95 -2.80 17.36
CA ARG A 362 11.81 -3.26 18.19
C ARG A 362 12.17 -3.39 19.67
N TRP A 363 13.42 -3.72 19.98
CA TRP A 363 13.91 -4.03 21.33
C TRP A 363 14.18 -2.80 22.19
N GLU A 364 14.18 -1.60 21.57
CA GLU A 364 14.32 -0.32 22.27
C GLU A 364 12.98 0.24 22.75
N TYR A 365 11.86 -0.40 22.38
CA TYR A 365 10.52 0.03 22.77
C TYR A 365 10.18 -0.47 24.18
N ASP A 366 9.96 0.46 25.11
CA ASP A 366 9.38 0.17 26.42
C ASP A 366 7.84 0.11 26.39
N TYR A 367 7.21 0.90 25.52
CA TYR A 367 5.75 0.95 25.33
C TYR A 367 5.42 1.28 23.87
N VAL A 368 4.18 0.99 23.46
CA VAL A 368 3.65 1.28 22.13
C VAL A 368 2.30 1.99 22.27
N GLU A 369 2.14 3.08 21.52
CA GLU A 369 0.85 3.75 21.36
C GLU A 369 0.17 3.27 20.09
N ILE A 370 -1.12 2.94 20.17
CA ILE A 370 -1.90 2.40 19.06
C ILE A 370 -2.89 3.46 18.56
N GLY A 371 -2.96 3.62 17.24
CA GLY A 371 -3.90 4.52 16.60
C GLY A 371 -3.45 5.98 16.65
N ASN A 372 -4.18 6.84 15.94
CA ASN A 372 -4.05 8.29 16.14
C ASN A 372 -4.92 8.61 17.36
N ARG A 373 -4.32 8.70 18.55
CA ARG A 373 -5.02 9.32 19.66
C ARG A 373 -5.42 10.72 19.17
N HIS A 374 -6.68 11.09 19.34
CA HIS A 374 -7.08 12.49 19.28
C HIS A 374 -6.35 13.15 20.44
N THR A 375 -5.09 13.51 20.25
CA THR A 375 -4.51 14.59 21.03
C THR A 375 -5.49 15.72 20.78
N ILE A 376 -6.09 16.21 21.87
CA ILE A 376 -6.87 17.44 21.83
C ILE A 376 -6.02 18.40 21.03
N THR A 377 -6.58 18.83 19.90
CA THR A 377 -5.97 19.78 19.00
C THR A 377 -5.52 20.97 19.86
N ASP A 378 -4.21 21.12 20.05
CA ASP A 378 -3.68 22.45 20.28
C ASP A 378 -4.02 23.21 19.00
N GLU A 379 -5.10 23.99 19.06
CA GLU A 379 -5.67 24.80 17.97
C GLU A 379 -4.70 25.87 17.44
N GLU A 380 -3.42 25.84 17.84
CA GLU A 380 -2.42 26.86 17.51
C GLU A 380 -1.63 26.55 16.22
N TYR A 381 -1.70 25.33 15.68
CA TYR A 381 -1.15 25.02 14.35
C TYR A 381 -2.14 24.19 13.53
N GLY A 382 -2.94 24.89 12.71
CA GLY A 382 -3.87 24.32 11.76
C GLY A 382 -3.18 23.44 10.72
N GLN A 383 -3.03 22.15 11.01
CA GLN A 383 -2.53 21.17 10.05
C GLN A 383 -3.73 20.38 9.50
N TYR A 384 -4.30 20.93 8.43
CA TYR A 384 -5.35 20.29 7.65
C TYR A 384 -4.89 18.90 7.18
N PHE A 385 -5.85 17.97 7.18
CA PHE A 385 -5.78 16.63 6.62
C PHE A 385 -5.44 16.70 5.11
N GLY A 386 -4.16 16.86 4.79
CA GLY A 386 -3.63 16.81 3.43
C GLY A 386 -2.88 15.51 3.22
N LEU A 387 -3.05 14.88 2.05
CA LEU A 387 -2.02 13.97 1.56
C LEU A 387 -0.69 14.75 1.58
N ASN A 388 0.18 14.46 2.56
CA ASN A 388 1.53 15.05 2.66
C ASN A 388 2.39 14.59 1.46
N ILE A 389 2.05 15.00 0.24
CA ILE A 389 2.82 14.75 -0.97
C ILE A 389 3.92 15.80 -1.12
N ILE A 390 3.81 16.95 -0.44
CA ILE A 390 4.80 18.03 -0.50
C ILE A 390 4.94 18.69 0.87
N ASP A 391 5.66 18.06 1.80
CA ASP A 391 6.30 18.82 2.89
C ASP A 391 7.68 19.24 2.40
N ASN A 392 7.75 20.44 1.82
CA ASN A 392 9.01 21.10 1.57
C ASN A 392 9.61 21.49 2.93
N ARG A 393 10.79 20.94 3.25
CA ARG A 393 11.62 21.37 4.38
C ARG A 393 11.79 22.89 4.34
N ARG A 394 11.04 23.63 5.16
CA ARG A 394 11.47 24.98 5.57
C ARG A 394 12.56 24.79 6.61
N SER A 395 13.76 25.19 6.23
CA SER A 395 14.91 25.36 7.10
C SER A 395 14.52 26.20 8.31
N SER A 396 14.77 25.65 9.50
CA SER A 396 14.85 26.43 10.73
C SER A 396 15.92 27.51 10.53
N GLN A 397 15.47 28.75 10.40
CA GLN A 397 16.32 29.92 10.53
C GLN A 397 15.92 30.54 11.87
N SER A 398 16.81 30.35 12.84
CA SER A 398 16.89 31.16 14.04
C SER A 398 16.99 32.63 13.65
N ASP A 399 16.15 33.48 14.23
CA ASP A 399 16.59 34.80 14.65
C ASP A 399 15.74 35.24 15.85
N ASP A 400 16.43 35.24 16.97
CA ASP A 400 16.09 35.77 18.26
C ASP A 400 16.35 37.29 18.20
N TRP A 401 15.30 38.12 18.13
CA TRP A 401 15.39 39.53 18.47
C TRP A 401 14.19 39.92 19.35
N THR A 402 14.56 40.54 20.47
CA THR A 402 13.77 40.78 21.66
C THR A 402 13.06 42.14 21.64
N LEU A 403 11.92 42.17 22.34
CA LEU A 403 11.35 43.24 23.17
C LEU A 403 11.05 44.64 22.56
N GLY A 404 9.74 44.94 22.56
CA GLY A 404 9.20 46.17 23.17
C GLY A 404 8.73 47.27 22.22
N SER A 405 7.40 47.44 22.10
CA SER A 405 6.71 48.70 22.39
C SER A 405 5.20 48.58 22.17
N SER A 406 4.47 49.01 23.19
CA SER A 406 3.02 49.18 23.24
C SER A 406 2.60 50.42 22.44
N SER A 407 1.48 50.35 21.72
CA SER A 407 0.45 51.41 21.73
C SER A 407 -0.72 51.09 20.79
N SER A 408 -1.92 51.16 21.35
CA SER A 408 -3.20 51.22 20.68
C SER A 408 -3.38 52.57 19.96
N CYS A 409 -3.84 52.57 18.72
CA CYS A 409 -4.78 53.59 18.22
C CYS A 409 -5.45 53.11 16.92
N SER A 410 -6.78 53.25 16.88
CA SER A 410 -7.62 53.09 15.71
C SER A 410 -7.91 54.47 15.10
N SER A 411 -7.98 54.53 13.76
CA SER A 411 -8.86 55.37 12.92
C SER A 411 -8.14 56.15 11.81
N SER A 412 -8.45 55.79 10.57
CA SER A 412 -9.26 56.60 9.62
C SER A 412 -8.81 56.47 8.17
N SER A 413 -9.81 56.12 7.34
CA SER A 413 -10.12 56.62 6.01
C SER A 413 -9.11 56.58 4.86
N GLY A 414 -9.57 56.02 3.72
CA GLY A 414 -9.00 56.33 2.42
C GLY A 414 -9.37 55.35 1.31
N THR A 415 -10.65 55.19 1.01
CA THR A 415 -11.09 54.69 -0.32
C THR A 415 -10.68 55.69 -1.41
N LEU A 416 -10.19 55.21 -2.56
CA LEU A 416 -10.69 55.50 -3.92
C LEU A 416 -9.61 55.30 -4.99
N SER A 417 -9.95 54.52 -6.01
CA SER A 417 -9.36 54.50 -7.34
C SER A 417 -9.70 55.79 -8.12
N PRO A 418 -8.87 56.20 -9.11
CA PRO A 418 -9.35 57.00 -10.25
C PRO A 418 -9.11 56.26 -11.60
N VAL A 419 -10.13 56.03 -12.44
CA VAL A 419 -10.84 56.88 -13.43
C VAL A 419 -10.08 57.07 -14.77
N THR A 420 -10.86 56.86 -15.82
CA THR A 420 -10.68 56.82 -17.28
C THR A 420 -10.43 58.18 -17.98
N SER A 421 -10.04 58.12 -19.25
CA SER A 421 -10.37 59.15 -20.27
C SER A 421 -10.69 58.49 -21.62
N GLU A 422 -11.88 58.82 -22.15
CA GLU A 422 -12.44 58.59 -23.52
C GLU A 422 -11.60 59.35 -24.60
N GLU A 423 -11.73 59.23 -25.93
CA GLU A 423 -12.85 59.14 -26.91
C GLU A 423 -12.35 58.33 -28.15
N THR A 424 -13.12 57.74 -29.09
CA THR A 424 -14.23 58.27 -29.90
C THR A 424 -14.90 57.12 -30.70
N ILE A 425 -16.23 57.17 -30.86
CA ILE A 425 -17.15 56.27 -31.62
C ILE A 425 -17.59 57.00 -32.92
N PRO A 426 -17.96 56.36 -34.07
CA PRO A 426 -19.36 56.00 -34.35
C PRO A 426 -19.65 54.77 -35.23
N GLY A 427 -20.67 53.99 -34.82
CA GLY A 427 -21.57 53.33 -35.78
C GLY A 427 -22.38 52.13 -35.28
N LEU A 428 -23.64 52.40 -34.86
CA LEU A 428 -24.88 51.75 -35.31
C LEU A 428 -25.66 50.77 -34.36
N LEU A 429 -26.84 51.26 -33.94
CA LEU A 429 -28.16 50.63 -33.67
C LEU A 429 -28.42 49.76 -32.42
N ASP A 430 -28.78 50.43 -31.32
CA ASP A 430 -30.12 50.54 -30.71
C ASP A 430 -31.17 49.41 -30.84
N LEU A 431 -31.64 48.91 -29.69
CA LEU A 431 -33.07 48.76 -29.35
C LEU A 431 -33.29 48.33 -27.88
N ASP A 432 -33.94 49.23 -27.14
CA ASP A 432 -34.45 49.17 -25.77
C ASP A 432 -35.40 47.99 -25.46
N THR A 433 -35.43 47.55 -24.19
CA THR A 433 -36.63 47.77 -23.33
C THR A 433 -36.38 47.46 -21.85
N GLU A 434 -36.84 48.41 -21.03
CA GLU A 434 -36.78 48.56 -19.57
C GLU A 434 -37.74 47.62 -18.80
N HIS A 435 -37.42 47.29 -17.54
CA HIS A 435 -38.01 47.93 -16.33
C HIS A 435 -37.72 47.11 -15.04
N ASP A 436 -37.18 47.82 -14.03
CA ASP A 436 -37.49 47.86 -12.58
C ASP A 436 -38.05 46.62 -11.84
N GLY A 437 -37.72 46.33 -10.58
CA GLY A 437 -37.03 47.07 -9.52
C GLY A 437 -37.38 46.47 -8.14
N GLN A 438 -36.51 46.71 -7.15
CA GLN A 438 -36.70 46.65 -5.68
C GLN A 438 -37.07 45.31 -4.99
N TRP A 439 -36.16 44.68 -4.24
CA TRP A 439 -35.87 44.89 -2.79
C TRP A 439 -37.06 44.66 -1.85
N ASP A 440 -37.05 43.55 -1.09
CA ASP A 440 -37.16 43.66 0.37
C ASP A 440 -36.68 42.41 1.14
N ARG A 441 -36.00 42.68 2.26
CA ARG A 441 -35.56 41.71 3.29
C ARG A 441 -36.43 41.95 4.53
N ASN A 442 -37.24 40.97 4.95
CA ASN A 442 -37.25 40.50 6.34
C ASN A 442 -38.27 39.39 6.64
N SER A 443 -37.86 38.55 7.58
CA SER A 443 -38.67 37.88 8.61
C SER A 443 -39.21 36.44 8.38
N GLN A 444 -38.82 35.63 9.39
CA GLN A 444 -39.47 34.49 10.02
C GLN A 444 -39.19 33.05 9.56
N ARG A 445 -38.37 32.40 10.39
CA ARG A 445 -38.43 30.98 10.74
C ARG A 445 -39.87 30.55 11.05
N ARG A 446 -40.31 29.45 10.44
CA ARG A 446 -41.25 28.49 11.04
C ARG A 446 -40.82 27.08 10.67
N ASP A 447 -40.60 26.27 11.71
CA ASP A 447 -40.55 24.83 11.65
C ASP A 447 -41.98 24.30 11.39
N VAL A 448 -42.16 23.38 10.45
CA VAL A 448 -43.30 22.45 10.43
C VAL A 448 -42.83 21.09 9.87
N GLU A 449 -43.26 20.06 10.58
CA GLU A 449 -42.93 18.65 10.52
C GLU A 449 -43.35 17.89 9.25
N LEU A 450 -42.78 16.69 9.13
CA LEU A 450 -43.13 15.58 8.25
C LEU A 450 -44.64 15.30 8.18
N SER A 451 -45.13 15.05 6.96
CA SER A 451 -46.05 13.93 6.69
C SER A 451 -46.05 13.58 5.20
N ASP A 452 -46.07 12.27 4.95
CA ASP A 452 -46.15 11.52 3.70
C ASP A 452 -47.00 12.11 2.56
N VAL A 453 -46.66 11.78 1.29
CA VAL A 453 -47.55 11.13 0.30
C VAL A 453 -46.76 10.78 -0.99
N VAL A 454 -46.54 9.47 -1.19
CA VAL A 454 -46.82 8.64 -2.38
C VAL A 454 -46.70 9.24 -3.80
N VAL A 455 -45.76 8.65 -4.55
CA VAL A 455 -45.81 8.13 -5.94
C VAL A 455 -46.64 8.89 -6.99
N ARG A 456 -45.93 9.39 -8.01
CA ARG A 456 -46.19 9.05 -9.40
C ARG A 456 -44.89 8.75 -10.12
#